data_AF-A0A143C909-F1
#
_entry.id   AF-A0A143C909-F1
#
_cell.length_a   1.000
_cell.length_b   1.000
_cell.length_c   1.000
_cell.angle_alpha   90.00
_cell.angle_beta   90.00
_cell.angle_gamma   90.00
#
_symmetry.space_group_name_H-M   'P 1'
#
loop_
_entity.id
_entity.type
_entity.pdbx_description
1 polymer ?
#
loop_
_entity_poly.entity_id
_entity_poly.type
_entity_poly.pdbx_seq_one_letter_code
_entity_poly.pdbx_strand_id
1 'polypeptide(L)'
;MTTVVFVHGTGVREPGLSALVARVTAGLTEQRDRLRVVPYAWGAAHGATLAAGGASLPPRSGTARGIGEGPPGPPPGDETAAAWAALYADPLAELALAAAGSGPPVERPPGTVPPQQRIRAQLTALAARGDEPGAEAGPGLARAATDLAAHPLLGPAADALDPAGLAVLAARCLTARLVADALDADSPLIPVAETRDAVAGRIAEALGAPPRGTERGLRSTLLRTAGAVAARAVERRRRALTEAAHPAAGDILRYLSRGAACRDGLRTLVTGLEPPVALVGHSLGGIIALDTLISAPLPQVRLLVTAGSQGPFLYESGSLPSLEHPAPLPPHVPAWLNLYDPRDLLGHVGAGLFPDRVTDVAVDSGQPFPAAHSAYWTNPAVYRHIADRLP
;
A
#
# COMPACT_ATOMS: atom_id res chain seq x y z
N MET A 1 11.25 29.27 29.53
CA MET A 1 10.05 28.67 28.91
C MET A 1 10.56 27.97 27.67
N THR A 2 10.30 26.67 27.51
CA THR A 2 10.87 25.89 26.40
C THR A 2 9.92 25.97 25.21
N THR A 3 10.44 26.28 24.02
CA THR A 3 9.65 26.30 22.79
C THR A 3 9.84 24.99 22.03
N VAL A 4 8.75 24.30 21.73
CA VAL A 4 8.74 23.09 20.90
C VAL A 4 8.26 23.47 19.51
N VAL A 5 9.15 23.35 18.52
CA VAL A 5 8.75 23.49 17.12
C VAL A 5 8.35 22.12 16.59
N PHE A 6 7.08 21.97 16.25
CA PHE A 6 6.52 20.73 15.72
C PHE A 6 6.54 20.73 14.19
N VAL A 7 7.21 19.75 13.58
CA VAL A 7 7.32 19.58 12.13
C VAL A 7 6.56 18.30 11.73
N HIS A 8 5.43 18.49 11.05
CA HIS A 8 4.55 17.38 10.68
C HIS A 8 5.10 16.54 9.51
N GLY A 9 4.64 15.28 9.41
CA GLY A 9 4.92 14.39 8.29
C GLY A 9 4.15 14.73 7.00
N THR A 10 4.26 13.88 5.99
CA THR A 10 3.54 14.08 4.72
C THR A 10 2.03 13.86 4.85
N GLY A 11 1.26 14.34 3.87
CA GLY A 11 -0.20 14.13 3.83
C GLY A 11 -1.00 14.89 4.89
N VAL A 12 -0.35 15.51 5.86
CA VAL A 12 -0.99 16.41 6.83
C VAL A 12 -1.07 17.81 6.22
N ARG A 13 -2.29 18.21 5.86
CA ARG A 13 -2.67 19.56 5.40
C ARG A 13 -3.87 20.04 6.20
N GLU A 14 -4.21 21.32 6.11
CA GLU A 14 -5.44 21.81 6.74
C GLU A 14 -6.69 21.11 6.18
N PRO A 15 -7.69 20.79 7.01
CA PRO A 15 -7.80 21.08 8.46
C PRO A 15 -7.11 20.08 9.40
N GLY A 16 -6.54 18.98 8.87
CA GLY A 16 -5.91 17.92 9.66
C GLY A 16 -4.67 18.36 10.44
N LEU A 17 -3.92 19.33 9.91
CA LEU A 17 -2.77 19.91 10.60
C LEU A 17 -3.16 20.56 11.93
N SER A 18 -4.18 21.42 11.92
CA SER A 18 -4.67 22.09 13.13
C SER A 18 -5.07 21.07 14.23
N ALA A 19 -5.78 20.01 13.85
CA ALA A 19 -6.18 18.95 14.79
C ALA A 19 -4.97 18.21 15.38
N LEU A 20 -3.97 17.89 14.55
CA LEU A 20 -2.74 17.23 14.99
C LEU A 20 -1.94 18.13 15.95
N VAL A 21 -1.77 19.40 15.62
CA VAL A 21 -1.04 20.36 16.46
C VAL A 21 -1.74 20.55 17.81
N ALA A 22 -3.08 20.63 17.83
CA ALA A 22 -3.84 20.69 19.07
C ALA A 22 -3.62 19.44 19.93
N ARG A 23 -3.62 18.25 19.33
CA ARG A 23 -3.34 16.98 20.02
C ARG A 23 -1.93 16.94 20.61
N VAL A 24 -0.92 17.29 19.82
CA VAL A 24 0.49 17.34 20.26
C VAL A 24 0.68 18.35 21.38
N THR A 25 0.05 19.52 21.26
CA THR A 25 0.08 20.56 22.28
C THR A 25 -0.50 20.03 23.59
N ALA A 26 -1.72 19.47 23.55
CA ALA A 26 -2.37 18.93 24.74
C ALA A 26 -1.53 17.84 25.42
N GLY A 27 -1.02 16.87 24.64
CA GLY A 27 -0.22 15.77 25.18
C GLY A 27 1.09 16.22 25.81
N LEU A 28 1.76 17.25 25.27
CA LEU A 28 2.98 17.80 25.86
C LEU A 28 2.68 18.64 27.11
N THR A 29 1.64 19.48 27.07
CA THR A 29 1.28 20.32 28.22
C THR A 29 0.74 19.52 29.41
N GLU A 30 0.19 18.32 29.17
CA GLU A 30 -0.19 17.40 30.25
C GLU A 30 1.03 16.84 30.99
N GLN A 31 2.18 16.72 30.33
CA GLN A 31 3.42 16.22 30.94
C GLN A 31 4.25 17.32 31.61
N ARG A 32 4.22 18.54 31.07
CA ARG A 32 5.08 19.63 31.56
C ARG A 32 4.46 21.01 31.33
N ASP A 33 4.42 21.80 32.40
CA ASP A 33 3.99 23.18 32.36
C ASP A 33 4.99 24.09 31.62
N ARG A 34 4.53 25.28 31.20
CA ARG A 34 5.36 26.35 30.61
C ARG A 34 6.07 25.93 29.31
N LEU A 35 5.37 25.18 28.47
CA LEU A 35 5.76 24.88 27.10
C LEU A 35 5.02 25.77 26.09
N ARG A 36 5.72 26.19 25.03
CA ARG A 36 5.11 26.82 23.86
C ARG A 36 5.27 25.89 22.67
N VAL A 37 4.18 25.41 22.10
CA VAL A 37 4.22 24.61 20.87
C VAL A 37 3.99 25.52 19.67
N VAL A 38 4.90 25.49 18.69
CA VAL A 38 4.85 26.28 17.46
C VAL A 38 4.89 25.32 16.27
N PRO A 39 3.86 25.28 15.41
CA PRO A 39 3.89 24.41 14.24
C PRO A 39 4.74 25.02 13.12
N TYR A 40 5.53 24.19 12.43
CA TYR A 40 6.11 24.52 11.13
C TYR A 40 5.30 23.86 10.01
N ALA A 41 4.36 24.62 9.43
CA ALA A 41 3.38 24.17 8.43
C ALA A 41 3.95 24.16 7.00
N TRP A 42 5.06 23.46 6.76
CA TRP A 42 5.77 23.46 5.48
C TRP A 42 4.93 22.97 4.30
N GLY A 43 3.96 22.09 4.53
CA GLY A 43 3.23 21.38 3.49
C GLY A 43 2.46 22.29 2.51
N ALA A 44 1.91 23.41 2.99
CA ALA A 44 1.17 24.35 2.13
C ALA A 44 2.10 25.19 1.25
N ALA A 45 3.24 25.63 1.80
CA ALA A 45 4.17 26.52 1.12
C ALA A 45 5.15 25.78 0.20
N HIS A 46 5.58 24.57 0.59
CA HIS A 46 6.70 23.88 -0.05
C HIS A 46 6.37 22.46 -0.52
N GLY A 47 5.21 21.92 -0.13
CA GLY A 47 4.77 20.59 -0.52
C GLY A 47 4.47 20.44 -2.02
N ALA A 48 4.34 19.20 -2.46
CA ALA A 48 4.01 18.89 -3.84
C ALA A 48 2.53 19.16 -4.14
N THR A 49 2.28 19.72 -5.33
CA THR A 49 0.93 19.99 -5.85
C THR A 49 0.88 19.62 -7.33
N LEU A 50 -0.32 19.27 -7.82
CA LEU A 50 -0.58 19.14 -9.26
C LEU A 50 -0.72 20.53 -9.85
N ALA A 51 0.40 21.18 -10.19
CA ALA A 51 0.41 22.56 -10.68
C ALA A 51 -0.44 22.79 -11.95
N ALA A 52 -0.57 21.77 -12.79
CA ALA A 52 -1.42 21.78 -13.99
C ALA A 52 -2.78 21.06 -13.78
N GLY A 53 -3.27 20.98 -12.54
CA GLY A 53 -4.60 20.41 -12.24
C GLY A 53 -4.77 18.94 -12.65
N GLY A 54 -3.68 18.17 -12.72
CA GLY A 54 -3.72 16.77 -13.14
C GLY A 54 -3.67 16.55 -14.65
N ALA A 55 -3.20 17.51 -15.46
CA ALA A 55 -3.03 17.33 -16.91
C ALA A 55 -2.15 16.14 -17.32
N SER A 56 -1.30 15.61 -16.42
CA SER A 56 -0.51 14.39 -16.63
C SER A 56 -1.30 13.10 -16.40
N LEU A 57 -2.52 13.17 -15.86
CA LEU A 57 -3.36 12.01 -15.62
C LEU A 57 -4.04 11.60 -16.93
N PRO A 58 -4.07 10.29 -17.27
CA PRO A 58 -4.82 9.81 -18.42
C PRO A 58 -6.29 10.28 -18.37
N PRO A 59 -6.90 10.61 -19.52
CA PRO A 59 -8.30 10.97 -19.57
C PRO A 59 -9.15 9.83 -19.02
N ARG A 60 -10.26 10.15 -18.35
CA ARG A 60 -11.16 9.14 -17.81
C ARG A 60 -11.81 8.39 -18.97
N SER A 61 -11.87 7.06 -18.88
CA SER A 61 -12.71 6.26 -19.77
C SER A 61 -14.12 6.86 -19.79
N GLY A 62 -14.59 7.30 -20.96
CA GLY A 62 -15.93 7.88 -21.15
C GLY A 62 -16.03 9.42 -21.16
N THR A 63 -14.93 10.19 -21.00
CA THR A 63 -14.98 11.67 -21.12
C THR A 63 -14.52 12.21 -22.48
N ALA A 64 -14.31 11.36 -23.48
CA ALA A 64 -14.21 11.81 -24.86
C ALA A 64 -15.61 12.27 -25.33
N ARG A 65 -15.96 13.52 -25.02
CA ARG A 65 -17.20 14.15 -25.49
C ARG A 65 -17.15 14.33 -27.01
N GLY A 66 -17.69 13.36 -27.74
CA GLY A 66 -18.53 13.67 -28.88
C GLY A 66 -19.85 14.25 -28.37
N ILE A 67 -20.29 15.36 -28.94
CA ILE A 67 -21.50 16.08 -28.50
C ILE A 67 -22.71 15.22 -28.85
N GLY A 68 -23.43 14.77 -27.81
CA GLY A 68 -24.79 14.23 -27.95
C GLY A 68 -24.88 12.71 -27.91
N GLU A 69 -24.76 12.11 -26.72
CA GLU A 69 -25.46 10.89 -26.32
C GLU A 69 -25.29 10.72 -24.80
N GLY A 70 -26.28 10.10 -24.13
CA GLY A 70 -26.36 9.97 -22.67
C GLY A 70 -25.14 9.30 -22.03
N PRO A 71 -25.06 9.25 -20.68
CA PRO A 71 -23.87 8.76 -19.98
C PRO A 71 -23.51 7.36 -20.49
N PRO A 72 -22.35 7.18 -21.17
CA PRO A 72 -21.96 5.88 -21.65
C PRO A 72 -21.62 4.99 -20.45
N GLY A 73 -22.08 3.74 -20.49
CA GLY A 73 -21.57 2.71 -19.59
C GLY A 73 -20.05 2.55 -19.74
N PRO A 74 -19.37 1.91 -18.77
CA PRO A 74 -17.96 1.60 -18.93
C PRO A 74 -17.73 0.86 -20.25
N PRO A 75 -16.64 1.15 -20.98
CA PRO A 75 -16.36 0.44 -22.21
C PRO A 75 -16.25 -1.08 -21.90
N PRO A 76 -16.74 -1.96 -22.78
CA PRO A 76 -16.88 -3.39 -22.49
C PRO A 76 -15.57 -4.12 -22.10
N GLY A 77 -14.40 -3.53 -22.35
CA GLY A 77 -13.10 -4.04 -21.90
C GLY A 77 -12.76 -3.75 -20.43
N ASP A 78 -13.25 -2.65 -19.85
CA ASP A 78 -12.90 -2.22 -18.49
C ASP A 78 -13.54 -3.13 -17.42
N GLU A 79 -14.74 -3.65 -17.68
CA GLU A 79 -15.41 -4.60 -16.77
C GLU A 79 -14.67 -5.94 -16.67
N THR A 80 -14.08 -6.41 -17.78
CA THR A 80 -13.32 -7.66 -17.82
C THR A 80 -12.01 -7.52 -17.06
N ALA A 81 -11.30 -6.40 -17.21
CA ALA A 81 -10.07 -6.13 -16.47
C ALA A 81 -10.32 -6.03 -14.95
N ALA A 82 -11.41 -5.37 -14.55
CA ALA A 82 -11.78 -5.26 -13.13
C ALA A 82 -12.13 -6.62 -12.51
N ALA A 83 -12.80 -7.51 -13.25
CA ALA A 83 -13.09 -8.86 -12.79
C ALA A 83 -11.81 -9.68 -12.54
N TRP A 84 -10.84 -9.60 -13.45
CA TRP A 84 -9.54 -10.26 -13.25
C TRP A 84 -8.73 -9.65 -12.10
N ALA A 85 -8.79 -8.33 -11.90
CA ALA A 85 -8.14 -7.70 -10.74
C ALA A 85 -8.70 -8.22 -9.40
N ALA A 86 -10.00 -8.51 -9.33
CA ALA A 86 -10.60 -9.14 -8.15
C ALA A 86 -10.10 -10.59 -7.97
N LEU A 87 -9.98 -11.35 -9.08
CA LEU A 87 -9.43 -12.71 -9.04
C LEU A 87 -7.96 -12.77 -8.65
N TYR A 88 -7.14 -11.76 -8.98
CA TYR A 88 -5.74 -11.75 -8.52
C TYR A 88 -5.65 -11.52 -7.01
N ALA A 89 -6.59 -10.78 -6.42
CA ALA A 89 -6.66 -10.59 -4.97
C ALA A 89 -7.22 -11.83 -4.24
N ASP A 90 -8.17 -12.54 -4.86
CA ASP A 90 -8.70 -13.82 -4.37
C ASP A 90 -8.95 -14.78 -5.56
N PRO A 91 -7.98 -15.66 -5.87
CA PRO A 91 -8.10 -16.61 -6.98
C PRO A 91 -9.25 -17.61 -6.85
N LEU A 92 -9.82 -17.78 -5.66
CA LEU A 92 -10.91 -18.73 -5.39
C LEU A 92 -12.29 -18.06 -5.31
N ALA A 93 -12.37 -16.74 -5.50
CA ALA A 93 -13.62 -15.98 -5.34
C ALA A 93 -14.77 -16.52 -6.22
N GLU A 94 -14.50 -16.83 -7.50
CA GLU A 94 -15.50 -17.41 -8.40
C GLU A 94 -15.93 -18.83 -7.96
N LEU A 95 -15.00 -19.65 -7.47
CA LEU A 95 -15.29 -20.98 -6.94
C LEU A 95 -16.17 -20.90 -5.69
N ALA A 96 -15.90 -19.95 -4.81
CA ALA A 96 -16.70 -19.71 -3.61
C ALA A 96 -18.13 -19.25 -3.95
N LEU A 97 -18.28 -18.37 -4.93
CA LEU A 97 -19.59 -17.93 -5.42
C LEU A 97 -20.39 -19.08 -6.04
N ALA A 98 -19.74 -19.92 -6.86
CA ALA A 98 -20.38 -21.10 -7.44
C ALA A 98 -20.80 -22.10 -6.36
N ALA A 99 -19.91 -22.37 -5.38
CA ALA A 99 -20.21 -23.24 -4.25
C ALA A 99 -21.38 -22.73 -3.39
N ALA A 100 -21.48 -21.42 -3.17
CA ALA A 100 -22.58 -20.81 -2.43
C ALA A 100 -23.93 -20.89 -3.17
N GLY A 101 -23.89 -21.02 -4.51
CA GLY A 101 -25.07 -21.27 -5.33
C GLY A 101 -25.57 -22.72 -5.32
N SER A 102 -24.84 -23.64 -4.68
CA SER A 102 -25.30 -25.03 -4.53
C SER A 102 -26.54 -25.09 -3.64
N GLY A 103 -27.53 -25.89 -4.05
CA GLY A 103 -28.72 -26.15 -3.24
C GLY A 103 -28.39 -26.93 -1.96
N PRO A 104 -29.39 -27.15 -1.08
CA PRO A 104 -29.18 -27.95 0.13
C PRO A 104 -28.62 -29.34 -0.23
N PRO A 105 -27.73 -29.91 0.61
CA PRO A 105 -27.11 -31.20 0.33
C PRO A 105 -28.20 -32.28 0.18
N VAL A 106 -28.26 -32.87 -1.02
CA VAL A 106 -29.18 -33.98 -1.31
C VAL A 106 -28.47 -35.28 -0.93
N GLU A 107 -29.13 -36.10 -0.11
CA GLU A 107 -28.63 -37.42 0.24
C GLU A 107 -28.53 -38.28 -1.03
N ARG A 108 -27.31 -38.75 -1.34
CA ARG A 108 -27.04 -39.48 -2.59
C ARG A 108 -27.10 -40.99 -2.35
N PRO A 109 -27.67 -41.76 -3.29
CA PRO A 109 -27.66 -43.22 -3.21
C PRO A 109 -26.23 -43.79 -3.09
N PRO A 110 -26.03 -44.85 -2.30
CA PRO A 110 -24.75 -45.57 -2.24
C PRO A 110 -24.26 -45.95 -3.65
N GLY A 111 -23.00 -45.65 -3.96
CA GLY A 111 -22.39 -45.93 -5.26
C GLY A 111 -22.51 -44.80 -6.30
N THR A 112 -23.13 -43.67 -5.95
CA THR A 112 -23.16 -42.50 -6.83
C THR A 112 -21.78 -41.84 -6.88
N VAL A 113 -21.24 -41.68 -8.09
CA VAL A 113 -19.98 -40.98 -8.38
C VAL A 113 -20.16 -39.49 -8.01
N PRO A 114 -19.33 -38.91 -7.13
CA PRO A 114 -19.40 -37.49 -6.81
C PRO A 114 -19.19 -36.62 -8.07
N PRO A 115 -19.94 -35.54 -8.27
CA PRO A 115 -19.88 -34.71 -9.48
C PRO A 115 -18.48 -34.12 -9.72
N GLN A 116 -17.73 -33.84 -8.65
CA GLN A 116 -16.36 -33.35 -8.73
C GLN A 116 -15.32 -34.42 -9.10
N GLN A 117 -15.67 -35.71 -9.14
CA GLN A 117 -14.68 -36.77 -9.37
C GLN A 117 -14.00 -36.64 -10.74
N ARG A 118 -14.75 -36.25 -11.78
CA ARG A 118 -14.21 -36.06 -13.13
C ARG A 118 -13.19 -34.92 -13.16
N ILE A 119 -13.56 -33.73 -12.66
CA ILE A 119 -12.66 -32.57 -12.66
C ILE A 119 -11.44 -32.81 -11.77
N ARG A 120 -11.58 -33.54 -10.65
CA ARG A 120 -10.43 -33.95 -9.81
C ARG A 120 -9.43 -34.79 -10.59
N ALA A 121 -9.90 -35.81 -11.30
CA ALA A 121 -9.03 -36.63 -12.13
C ALA A 121 -8.32 -35.81 -13.21
N GLN A 122 -9.02 -34.85 -13.83
CA GLN A 122 -8.44 -33.95 -14.83
C GLN A 122 -7.42 -32.98 -14.25
N LEU A 123 -7.66 -32.43 -13.05
CA LEU A 123 -6.71 -31.59 -12.32
C LEU A 123 -5.46 -32.39 -11.91
N THR A 124 -5.61 -33.63 -11.44
CA THR A 124 -4.47 -34.52 -11.16
C THR A 124 -3.68 -34.82 -12.42
N ALA A 125 -4.36 -35.09 -13.54
CA ALA A 125 -3.71 -35.32 -14.83
C ALA A 125 -3.03 -34.06 -15.37
N LEU A 126 -3.58 -32.86 -15.11
CA LEU A 126 -2.96 -31.58 -15.43
C LEU A 126 -1.70 -31.37 -14.60
N ALA A 127 -1.77 -31.62 -13.29
CA ALA A 127 -0.61 -31.51 -12.39
C ALA A 127 0.55 -32.41 -12.82
N ALA A 128 0.26 -33.62 -13.30
CA ALA A 128 1.27 -34.56 -13.80
C ALA A 128 1.99 -34.08 -15.07
N ARG A 129 1.42 -33.15 -15.84
CA ARG A 129 2.07 -32.56 -17.03
C ARG A 129 3.06 -31.45 -16.67
N GLY A 130 3.14 -31.06 -15.41
CA GLY A 130 3.95 -29.93 -14.97
C GLY A 130 3.36 -28.58 -15.39
N ASP A 131 4.23 -27.61 -15.62
CA ASP A 131 3.83 -26.22 -15.82
C ASP A 131 3.56 -25.83 -17.28
N GLU A 132 3.85 -26.70 -18.25
CA GLU A 132 3.82 -26.39 -19.68
C GLU A 132 2.51 -25.69 -20.15
N PRO A 133 1.30 -26.14 -19.77
CA PRO A 133 0.07 -25.49 -20.21
C PRO A 133 -0.10 -24.04 -19.73
N GLY A 134 0.55 -23.67 -18.62
CA GLY A 134 0.45 -22.38 -17.94
C GLY A 134 1.73 -21.57 -17.88
N ALA A 135 2.83 -22.03 -18.49
CA ALA A 135 4.17 -21.46 -18.32
C ALA A 135 4.24 -19.95 -18.65
N GLU A 136 3.46 -19.49 -19.64
CA GLU A 136 3.38 -18.08 -20.02
C GLU A 136 2.68 -17.18 -18.97
N ALA A 137 1.90 -17.76 -18.05
CA ALA A 137 1.28 -17.03 -16.94
C ALA A 137 2.11 -17.03 -15.66
N GLY A 138 3.01 -18.00 -15.52
CA GLY A 138 3.88 -18.16 -14.36
C GLY A 138 4.15 -19.63 -14.02
N PRO A 139 5.15 -19.93 -13.18
CA PRO A 139 5.43 -21.27 -12.70
C PRO A 139 4.40 -21.72 -11.64
N GLY A 140 4.36 -23.02 -11.34
CA GLY A 140 3.59 -23.55 -10.20
C GLY A 140 2.17 -24.03 -10.54
N LEU A 141 1.84 -24.24 -11.81
CA LEU A 141 0.54 -24.78 -12.23
C LEU A 141 0.31 -26.16 -11.63
N ALA A 142 1.34 -27.01 -11.57
CA ALA A 142 1.19 -28.35 -11.02
C ALA A 142 0.76 -28.33 -9.54
N ARG A 143 1.36 -27.43 -8.76
CA ARG A 143 0.99 -27.22 -7.35
C ARG A 143 -0.42 -26.65 -7.24
N ALA A 144 -0.72 -25.58 -7.97
CA ALA A 144 -2.05 -24.95 -7.95
C ALA A 144 -3.17 -25.94 -8.34
N ALA A 145 -2.94 -26.80 -9.33
CA ALA A 145 -3.88 -27.83 -9.76
C ALA A 145 -4.08 -28.91 -8.67
N THR A 146 -3.01 -29.30 -7.98
CA THR A 146 -3.08 -30.24 -6.84
C THR A 146 -3.89 -29.64 -5.69
N ASP A 147 -3.60 -28.40 -5.32
CA ASP A 147 -4.30 -27.68 -4.25
C ASP A 147 -5.79 -27.50 -4.57
N LEU A 148 -6.11 -27.14 -5.82
CA LEU A 148 -7.49 -27.01 -6.28
C LEU A 148 -8.24 -28.36 -6.27
N ALA A 149 -7.60 -29.46 -6.67
CA ALA A 149 -8.21 -30.80 -6.66
C ALA A 149 -8.61 -31.24 -5.23
N ALA A 150 -7.82 -30.85 -4.24
CA ALA A 150 -8.06 -31.11 -2.82
C ALA A 150 -9.04 -30.10 -2.19
N HIS A 151 -9.37 -29.01 -2.86
CA HIS A 151 -10.12 -27.91 -2.26
C HIS A 151 -11.57 -28.31 -1.90
N PRO A 152 -12.06 -27.98 -0.68
CA PRO A 152 -13.40 -28.40 -0.23
C PRO A 152 -14.54 -27.78 -1.07
N LEU A 153 -14.33 -26.58 -1.62
CA LEU A 153 -15.36 -25.90 -2.43
C LEU A 153 -15.55 -26.52 -3.82
N LEU A 154 -14.66 -27.42 -4.27
CA LEU A 154 -14.78 -28.04 -5.59
C LEU A 154 -16.01 -28.94 -5.72
N GLY A 155 -16.41 -29.62 -4.64
CA GLY A 155 -17.62 -30.44 -4.59
C GLY A 155 -18.90 -29.61 -4.79
N PRO A 156 -19.19 -28.66 -3.89
CA PRO A 156 -20.35 -27.77 -4.02
C PRO A 156 -20.39 -27.00 -5.34
N ALA A 157 -19.23 -26.54 -5.85
CA ALA A 157 -19.19 -25.87 -7.15
C ALA A 157 -19.54 -26.81 -8.30
N ALA A 158 -19.13 -28.09 -8.23
CA ALA A 158 -19.49 -29.11 -9.21
C ALA A 158 -20.98 -29.50 -9.15
N ASP A 159 -21.64 -29.30 -8.00
CA ASP A 159 -23.09 -29.44 -7.87
C ASP A 159 -23.87 -28.29 -8.51
N ALA A 160 -23.30 -27.09 -8.51
CA ALA A 160 -23.94 -25.88 -9.03
C ALA A 160 -23.74 -25.66 -10.54
N LEU A 161 -22.69 -26.26 -11.14
CA LEU A 161 -22.28 -26.00 -12.51
C LEU A 161 -22.23 -27.28 -13.35
N ASP A 162 -22.47 -27.14 -14.65
CA ASP A 162 -22.18 -28.22 -15.60
C ASP A 162 -20.66 -28.47 -15.73
N PRO A 163 -20.22 -29.64 -16.24
CA PRO A 163 -18.80 -29.97 -16.34
C PRO A 163 -17.96 -28.99 -17.16
N ALA A 164 -18.52 -28.38 -18.21
CA ALA A 164 -17.79 -27.44 -19.06
C ALA A 164 -17.61 -26.09 -18.35
N GLY A 165 -18.66 -25.59 -17.70
CA GLY A 165 -18.63 -24.38 -16.88
C GLY A 165 -17.66 -24.52 -15.70
N LEU A 166 -17.64 -25.68 -15.05
CA LEU A 166 -16.69 -25.97 -13.97
C LEU A 166 -15.23 -26.02 -14.47
N ALA A 167 -14.98 -26.58 -15.65
CA ALA A 167 -13.65 -26.60 -16.26
C ALA A 167 -13.15 -25.19 -16.59
N VAL A 168 -14.01 -24.33 -17.14
CA VAL A 168 -13.69 -22.92 -17.42
C VAL A 168 -13.40 -22.14 -16.13
N LEU A 169 -14.23 -22.33 -15.09
CA LEU A 169 -14.04 -21.69 -13.79
C LEU A 169 -12.72 -22.14 -13.14
N ALA A 170 -12.46 -23.46 -13.09
CA ALA A 170 -11.23 -23.99 -12.54
C ALA A 170 -9.99 -23.47 -13.27
N ALA A 171 -10.06 -23.35 -14.60
CA ALA A 171 -8.99 -22.76 -15.39
C ALA A 171 -8.72 -21.30 -15.03
N ARG A 172 -9.77 -20.50 -14.84
CA ARG A 172 -9.64 -19.10 -14.39
C ARG A 172 -9.03 -18.99 -12.99
N CYS A 173 -9.45 -19.84 -12.05
CA CYS A 173 -8.85 -19.91 -10.71
C CYS A 173 -7.34 -20.22 -10.79
N LEU A 174 -6.96 -21.21 -11.60
CA LEU A 174 -5.55 -21.58 -11.78
C LEU A 174 -4.75 -20.44 -12.43
N THR A 175 -5.24 -19.86 -13.52
CA THR A 175 -4.56 -18.72 -14.16
C THR A 175 -4.45 -17.51 -13.23
N ALA A 176 -5.50 -17.20 -12.47
CA ALA A 176 -5.48 -16.12 -11.50
C ALA A 176 -4.46 -16.38 -10.38
N ARG A 177 -4.36 -17.63 -9.89
CA ARG A 177 -3.35 -18.04 -8.91
C ARG A 177 -1.93 -17.87 -9.45
N LEU A 178 -1.65 -18.29 -10.68
CA LEU A 178 -0.32 -18.11 -11.28
C LEU A 178 0.07 -16.63 -11.38
N VAL A 179 -0.86 -15.78 -11.81
CA VAL A 179 -0.61 -14.34 -11.91
C VAL A 179 -0.49 -13.70 -10.53
N ALA A 180 -1.30 -14.11 -9.55
CA ALA A 180 -1.21 -13.63 -8.18
C ALA A 180 0.13 -13.99 -7.54
N ASP A 181 0.57 -15.24 -7.67
CA ASP A 181 1.87 -15.69 -7.15
C ASP A 181 3.04 -14.98 -7.85
N ALA A 182 2.91 -14.70 -9.16
CA ALA A 182 3.89 -13.89 -9.89
C ALA A 182 3.94 -12.43 -9.41
N LEU A 183 2.79 -11.84 -9.05
CA LEU A 183 2.72 -10.51 -8.45
C LEU A 183 3.32 -10.49 -7.03
N ASP A 184 3.01 -11.49 -6.21
CA ASP A 184 3.52 -11.62 -4.84
C ASP A 184 5.04 -11.87 -4.81
N ALA A 185 5.58 -12.49 -5.87
CA ALA A 185 7.01 -12.69 -6.07
C ALA A 185 7.72 -11.50 -6.76
N ASP A 186 7.04 -10.37 -6.98
CA ASP A 186 7.54 -9.21 -7.71
C ASP A 186 8.15 -9.57 -9.08
N SER A 187 7.51 -10.52 -9.80
CA SER A 187 7.95 -10.93 -11.14
C SER A 187 8.00 -9.71 -12.07
N PRO A 188 9.11 -9.48 -12.80
CA PRO A 188 9.21 -8.36 -13.73
C PRO A 188 8.31 -8.53 -14.96
N LEU A 189 7.79 -9.74 -15.19
CA LEU A 189 6.95 -10.08 -16.33
C LEU A 189 5.60 -10.62 -15.85
N ILE A 190 4.54 -9.91 -16.22
CA ILE A 190 3.15 -10.30 -16.00
C ILE A 190 2.47 -10.42 -17.37
N PRO A 191 1.73 -11.51 -17.66
CA PRO A 191 1.12 -11.71 -18.97
C PRO A 191 0.11 -10.61 -19.30
N VAL A 192 0.09 -10.21 -20.58
CA VAL A 192 -0.99 -9.37 -21.11
C VAL A 192 -2.31 -10.14 -21.15
N ALA A 193 -3.44 -9.43 -21.30
CA ALA A 193 -4.77 -10.03 -21.31
C ALA A 193 -4.90 -11.16 -22.35
N GLU A 194 -4.33 -10.99 -23.55
CA GLU A 194 -4.36 -12.01 -24.61
C GLU A 194 -3.65 -13.30 -24.19
N THR A 195 -2.42 -13.22 -23.67
CA THR A 195 -1.66 -14.36 -23.16
C THR A 195 -2.36 -15.02 -21.97
N ARG A 196 -2.81 -14.23 -20.99
CA ARG A 196 -3.57 -14.73 -19.83
C ARG A 196 -4.81 -15.49 -20.29
N ASP A 197 -5.59 -14.90 -21.19
CA ASP A 197 -6.81 -15.51 -21.67
C ASP A 197 -6.47 -16.77 -22.50
N ALA A 198 -5.43 -16.77 -23.32
CA ALA A 198 -4.96 -17.96 -24.04
C ALA A 198 -4.57 -19.11 -23.10
N VAL A 199 -3.81 -18.81 -22.04
CA VAL A 199 -3.47 -19.78 -20.97
C VAL A 199 -4.73 -20.34 -20.31
N ALA A 200 -5.66 -19.49 -19.88
CA ALA A 200 -6.92 -19.93 -19.29
C ALA A 200 -7.73 -20.82 -20.26
N GLY A 201 -7.67 -20.53 -21.57
CA GLY A 201 -8.29 -21.36 -22.61
C GLY A 201 -7.68 -22.76 -22.68
N ARG A 202 -6.34 -22.85 -22.78
CA ARG A 202 -5.63 -24.14 -22.84
C ARG A 202 -5.84 -24.97 -21.58
N ILE A 203 -5.83 -24.35 -20.40
CA ILE A 203 -6.13 -25.03 -19.14
C ILE A 203 -7.58 -25.52 -19.14
N ALA A 204 -8.55 -24.71 -19.59
CA ALA A 204 -9.96 -25.13 -19.66
C ALA A 204 -10.14 -26.33 -20.60
N GLU A 205 -9.50 -26.32 -21.77
CA GLU A 205 -9.51 -27.45 -22.72
C GLU A 205 -8.87 -28.70 -22.12
N ALA A 206 -7.74 -28.56 -21.41
CA ALA A 206 -7.11 -29.66 -20.68
C ALA A 206 -8.02 -30.24 -19.56
N LEU A 207 -8.89 -29.40 -18.99
CA LEU A 207 -9.94 -29.76 -18.03
C LEU A 207 -11.26 -30.20 -18.70
N GLY A 208 -11.30 -30.33 -20.02
CA GLY A 208 -12.42 -30.90 -20.77
C GLY A 208 -13.52 -29.91 -21.16
N ALA A 209 -13.26 -28.60 -21.12
CA ALA A 209 -14.09 -27.62 -21.81
C ALA A 209 -13.95 -27.77 -23.33
N PRO A 210 -15.00 -27.46 -24.12
CA PRO A 210 -14.89 -27.48 -25.58
C PRO A 210 -13.93 -26.39 -26.09
N PRO A 211 -13.30 -26.57 -27.27
CA PRO A 211 -12.39 -25.58 -27.82
C PRO A 211 -13.05 -24.24 -28.11
N ARG A 212 -12.30 -23.15 -27.91
CA ARG A 212 -12.78 -21.78 -28.16
C ARG A 212 -13.26 -21.61 -29.61
N GLY A 213 -14.44 -21.01 -29.78
CA GLY A 213 -15.05 -20.73 -31.09
C GLY A 213 -16.15 -21.70 -31.53
N THR A 214 -16.41 -22.77 -30.77
CA THR A 214 -17.52 -23.71 -31.01
C THR A 214 -18.82 -23.37 -30.25
N GLU A 215 -18.78 -22.32 -29.43
CA GLU A 215 -19.87 -21.99 -28.51
C GLU A 215 -20.87 -20.98 -29.11
N ARG A 216 -22.00 -21.47 -29.62
CA ARG A 216 -23.23 -20.68 -29.66
C ARG A 216 -23.70 -20.47 -28.21
N GLY A 217 -23.39 -19.31 -27.63
CA GLY A 217 -24.24 -18.71 -26.60
C GLY A 217 -23.93 -18.97 -25.12
N LEU A 218 -22.81 -19.61 -24.74
CA LEU A 218 -22.38 -19.71 -23.33
C LEU A 218 -21.60 -18.45 -22.87
N ARG A 219 -22.09 -17.25 -23.20
CA ARG A 219 -21.67 -16.03 -22.50
C ARG A 219 -22.28 -16.06 -21.10
N SER A 220 -21.57 -16.73 -20.20
CA SER A 220 -21.92 -16.98 -18.80
C SER A 220 -22.50 -15.74 -18.13
N THR A 221 -23.78 -15.84 -17.77
CA THR A 221 -24.55 -14.89 -16.97
C THR A 221 -23.89 -14.58 -15.61
N LEU A 222 -22.94 -15.42 -15.17
CA LEU A 222 -22.10 -15.21 -13.97
C LEU A 222 -21.10 -14.04 -14.10
N LEU A 223 -20.72 -13.62 -15.32
CA LEU A 223 -19.74 -12.54 -15.54
C LEU A 223 -20.28 -11.14 -15.17
N ARG A 224 -21.61 -10.95 -15.08
CA ARG A 224 -22.20 -9.60 -15.03
C ARG A 224 -22.40 -8.99 -13.65
N THR A 225 -22.41 -9.78 -12.57
CA THR A 225 -22.75 -9.26 -11.23
C THR A 225 -21.52 -8.83 -10.42
N ALA A 226 -20.33 -9.40 -10.67
CA ALA A 226 -19.10 -8.99 -10.00
C ALA A 226 -18.40 -7.77 -10.66
N GLY A 227 -18.48 -7.65 -11.99
CA GLY A 227 -17.74 -6.64 -12.76
C GLY A 227 -18.17 -5.18 -12.51
N ALA A 228 -19.48 -4.92 -12.36
CA ALA A 228 -19.99 -3.55 -12.20
C ALA A 228 -19.64 -2.91 -10.85
N VAL A 229 -19.49 -3.72 -9.79
CA VAL A 229 -19.07 -3.26 -8.46
C VAL A 229 -17.54 -3.06 -8.42
N ALA A 230 -16.79 -3.98 -9.06
CA ALA A 230 -15.34 -3.93 -9.15
C ALA A 230 -14.82 -2.76 -9.98
N ALA A 231 -15.40 -2.47 -11.16
CA ALA A 231 -14.95 -1.39 -12.04
C ALA A 231 -15.09 0.00 -11.38
N ARG A 232 -16.23 0.25 -10.71
CA ARG A 232 -16.44 1.48 -9.92
C ARG A 232 -15.53 1.56 -8.69
N ALA A 233 -15.19 0.42 -8.09
CA ALA A 233 -14.24 0.38 -6.99
C ALA A 233 -12.82 0.69 -7.46
N VAL A 234 -12.38 0.18 -8.61
CA VAL A 234 -11.05 0.44 -9.19
C VAL A 234 -10.88 1.90 -9.60
N GLU A 235 -11.86 2.52 -10.23
CA GLU A 235 -11.77 3.94 -10.61
C GLU A 235 -11.77 4.86 -9.38
N ARG A 236 -12.61 4.57 -8.37
CA ARG A 236 -12.57 5.28 -7.08
C ARG A 236 -11.26 5.05 -6.34
N ARG A 237 -10.70 3.85 -6.38
CA ARG A 237 -9.43 3.50 -5.76
C ARG A 237 -8.26 4.18 -6.48
N ARG A 238 -8.27 4.34 -7.79
CA ARG A 238 -7.28 5.14 -8.53
C ARG A 238 -7.33 6.61 -8.14
N ARG A 239 -8.51 7.23 -8.09
CA ARG A 239 -8.62 8.63 -7.66
C ARG A 239 -8.21 8.80 -6.18
N ALA A 240 -8.56 7.86 -5.31
CA ALA A 240 -8.11 7.88 -3.91
C ALA A 240 -6.59 7.63 -3.77
N LEU A 241 -6.01 6.70 -4.54
CA LEU A 241 -4.58 6.43 -4.54
C LEU A 241 -3.80 7.61 -5.15
N THR A 242 -4.26 8.18 -6.26
CA THR A 242 -3.62 9.36 -6.84
C THR A 242 -3.89 10.60 -5.98
N GLU A 243 -5.11 10.96 -5.58
CA GLU A 243 -5.33 12.18 -4.78
C GLU A 243 -4.85 12.10 -3.32
N ALA A 244 -4.81 10.91 -2.70
CA ALA A 244 -4.29 10.73 -1.34
C ALA A 244 -2.81 10.30 -1.27
N ALA A 245 -2.27 9.55 -2.25
CA ALA A 245 -0.84 9.22 -2.29
C ALA A 245 0.01 10.23 -3.08
N HIS A 246 -0.57 11.03 -3.99
CA HIS A 246 0.15 12.10 -4.71
C HIS A 246 0.75 13.16 -3.78
N PRO A 247 0.05 13.65 -2.73
CA PRO A 247 0.67 14.58 -1.79
C PRO A 247 1.83 13.90 -1.05
N ALA A 248 1.65 12.67 -0.58
CA ALA A 248 2.65 12.04 0.28
C ALA A 248 3.93 11.61 -0.45
N ALA A 249 3.81 10.84 -1.53
CA ALA A 249 4.97 10.44 -2.33
C ALA A 249 5.59 11.64 -3.05
N GLY A 250 4.75 12.56 -3.56
CA GLY A 250 5.21 13.80 -4.17
C GLY A 250 5.97 14.70 -3.20
N ASP A 251 5.51 14.83 -1.96
CA ASP A 251 6.18 15.59 -0.90
C ASP A 251 7.57 15.02 -0.61
N ILE A 252 7.68 13.69 -0.47
CA ILE A 252 8.97 13.01 -0.23
C ILE A 252 9.92 13.30 -1.39
N LEU A 253 9.51 13.02 -2.63
CA LEU A 253 10.35 13.23 -3.81
C LEU A 253 10.75 14.70 -3.97
N ARG A 254 9.80 15.62 -3.76
CA ARG A 254 10.05 17.07 -3.85
C ARG A 254 11.03 17.53 -2.78
N TYR A 255 10.91 17.05 -1.55
CA TYR A 255 11.84 17.40 -0.48
C TYR A 255 13.23 16.83 -0.75
N LEU A 256 13.35 15.53 -1.07
CA LEU A 256 14.66 14.91 -1.31
C LEU A 256 15.39 15.56 -2.50
N SER A 257 14.65 15.98 -3.54
CA SER A 257 15.26 16.63 -4.72
C SER A 257 15.41 18.16 -4.60
N ARG A 258 14.54 18.84 -3.86
CA ARG A 258 14.39 20.32 -3.85
C ARG A 258 14.03 20.89 -2.46
N GLY A 259 14.50 20.25 -1.40
CA GLY A 259 14.13 20.56 -0.01
C GLY A 259 14.74 21.83 0.60
N ALA A 260 15.60 22.55 -0.12
CA ALA A 260 16.28 23.74 0.40
C ALA A 260 15.30 24.79 0.97
N ALA A 261 14.21 25.07 0.27
CA ALA A 261 13.19 26.01 0.74
C ALA A 261 12.52 25.58 2.07
N CYS A 262 12.30 24.27 2.28
CA CYS A 262 11.80 23.75 3.56
C CYS A 262 12.82 24.00 4.69
N ARG A 263 14.11 23.75 4.43
CA ARG A 263 15.16 23.97 5.43
C ARG A 263 15.31 25.46 5.77
N ASP A 264 15.26 26.32 4.76
CA ASP A 264 15.37 27.78 4.93
C ASP A 264 14.19 28.35 5.71
N GLY A 265 12.97 27.87 5.43
CA GLY A 265 11.78 28.24 6.18
C GLY A 265 11.87 27.81 7.65
N LEU A 266 12.30 26.58 7.93
CA LEU A 266 12.50 26.11 9.30
C LEU A 266 13.59 26.91 10.02
N ARG A 267 14.71 27.20 9.35
CA ARG A 267 15.81 28.00 9.90
C ARG A 267 15.34 29.40 10.27
N THR A 268 14.58 30.05 9.38
CA THR A 268 14.00 31.37 9.60
C THR A 268 13.08 31.36 10.82
N LEU A 269 12.20 30.37 10.93
CA LEU A 269 11.32 30.20 12.08
C LEU A 269 12.12 30.07 13.38
N VAL A 270 13.09 29.15 13.43
CA VAL A 270 13.89 28.88 14.64
C VAL A 270 14.73 30.08 15.07
N THR A 271 15.28 30.82 14.11
CA THR A 271 16.12 32.00 14.39
C THR A 271 15.33 33.11 15.08
N GLY A 272 14.03 33.20 14.82
CA GLY A 272 13.12 34.15 15.48
C GLY A 272 12.60 33.72 16.86
N LEU A 273 13.08 32.60 17.42
CA LEU A 273 12.62 32.07 18.71
C LEU A 273 13.70 32.21 19.79
N GLU A 274 13.26 32.49 21.01
CA GLU A 274 14.13 32.50 22.19
C GLU A 274 14.53 31.08 22.61
N PRO A 275 15.81 30.84 22.97
CA PRO A 275 16.25 29.57 23.53
C PRO A 275 15.60 29.26 24.90
N PRO A 276 15.47 27.97 25.29
CA PRO A 276 15.81 26.79 24.50
C PRO A 276 14.68 26.34 23.57
N VAL A 277 15.05 25.85 22.38
CA VAL A 277 14.16 25.27 21.37
C VAL A 277 14.36 23.75 21.29
N ALA A 278 13.29 23.00 21.18
CA ALA A 278 13.30 21.59 20.80
C ALA A 278 12.60 21.42 19.45
N LEU A 279 13.21 20.71 18.51
CA LEU A 279 12.57 20.32 17.25
C LEU A 279 11.94 18.95 17.43
N VAL A 280 10.64 18.80 17.15
CA VAL A 280 9.93 17.52 17.18
C VAL A 280 9.38 17.25 15.80
N GLY A 281 9.96 16.28 15.10
CA GLY A 281 9.58 15.93 13.73
C GLY A 281 8.99 14.53 13.60
N HIS A 282 7.89 14.42 12.86
CA HIS A 282 7.27 13.13 12.51
C HIS A 282 7.58 12.77 11.05
N SER A 283 7.99 11.53 10.77
CA SER A 283 8.15 11.04 9.38
C SER A 283 9.03 12.01 8.56
N LEU A 284 8.56 12.50 7.40
CA LEU A 284 9.28 13.52 6.62
C LEU A 284 9.62 14.80 7.41
N GLY A 285 8.80 15.20 8.37
CA GLY A 285 9.11 16.33 9.26
C GLY A 285 10.33 16.08 10.14
N GLY A 286 10.58 14.83 10.51
CA GLY A 286 11.82 14.41 11.18
C GLY A 286 13.04 14.55 10.28
N ILE A 287 12.91 14.18 8.99
CA ILE A 287 13.97 14.38 8.00
C ILE A 287 14.24 15.87 7.80
N ILE A 288 13.20 16.70 7.61
CA ILE A 288 13.31 18.16 7.46
C ILE A 288 14.09 18.76 8.64
N ALA A 289 13.73 18.38 9.88
CA ALA A 289 14.39 18.88 11.08
C ALA A 289 15.86 18.47 11.16
N LEU A 290 16.15 17.17 10.97
CA LEU A 290 17.51 16.62 10.99
C LEU A 290 18.40 17.29 9.93
N ASP A 291 17.97 17.27 8.68
CA ASP A 291 18.71 17.80 7.54
C ASP A 291 18.93 19.32 7.66
N THR A 292 17.98 20.05 8.26
CA THR A 292 18.17 21.48 8.59
C THR A 292 19.29 21.67 9.58
N LEU A 293 19.30 20.90 10.68
CA LEU A 293 20.32 20.96 11.73
C LEU A 293 21.70 20.53 11.25
N ILE A 294 21.77 19.62 10.27
CA ILE A 294 23.02 19.23 9.60
C ILE A 294 23.53 20.37 8.71
N SER A 295 22.63 20.99 7.93
CA SER A 295 23.00 21.99 6.92
C SER A 295 23.55 23.30 7.49
N ALA A 296 23.17 23.65 8.73
CA ALA A 296 23.61 24.88 9.38
C ALA A 296 23.42 24.82 10.91
N PRO A 297 24.31 25.47 11.69
CA PRO A 297 24.16 25.57 13.13
C PRO A 297 22.94 26.41 13.53
N LEU A 298 22.15 25.87 14.47
CA LEU A 298 21.02 26.55 15.11
C LEU A 298 21.20 26.50 16.64
N PRO A 299 21.97 27.43 17.24
CA PRO A 299 22.37 27.35 18.65
C PRO A 299 21.19 27.45 19.63
N GLN A 300 20.02 27.93 19.18
CA GLN A 300 18.79 27.92 19.99
C GLN A 300 18.29 26.49 20.24
N VAL A 301 18.57 25.55 19.33
CA VAL A 301 18.05 24.18 19.40
C VAL A 301 18.92 23.33 20.31
N ARG A 302 18.31 22.80 21.37
CA ARG A 302 18.98 21.98 22.39
C ARG A 302 18.63 20.50 22.30
N LEU A 303 17.59 20.16 21.54
CA LEU A 303 17.10 18.80 21.36
C LEU A 303 16.49 18.63 19.96
N LEU A 304 16.85 17.55 19.28
CA LEU A 304 16.10 16.99 18.17
C LEU A 304 15.32 15.77 18.65
N VAL A 305 14.03 15.72 18.36
CA VAL A 305 13.19 14.54 18.52
C VAL A 305 12.66 14.12 17.15
N THR A 306 12.85 12.86 16.80
CA THR A 306 12.19 12.25 15.63
C THR A 306 11.25 11.13 16.08
N ALA A 307 10.13 10.98 15.39
CA ALA A 307 9.19 9.88 15.57
C ALA A 307 8.86 9.25 14.21
N GLY A 308 9.08 7.94 14.06
CA GLY A 308 8.84 7.22 12.80
C GLY A 308 9.55 7.86 11.61
N SER A 309 10.82 8.26 11.77
CA SER A 309 11.57 8.99 10.74
C SER A 309 12.50 8.06 9.95
N GLN A 310 12.70 8.36 8.66
CA GLN A 310 13.62 7.64 7.77
C GLN A 310 15.02 8.27 7.73
N GLY A 311 15.29 9.30 8.55
CA GLY A 311 16.58 10.01 8.58
C GLY A 311 17.81 9.09 8.64
N PRO A 312 17.88 8.12 9.58
CA PRO A 312 18.99 7.18 9.66
C PRO A 312 19.17 6.34 8.38
N PHE A 313 18.08 5.77 7.85
CA PHE A 313 18.11 4.99 6.60
C PHE A 313 18.57 5.81 5.41
N LEU A 314 18.08 7.04 5.27
CA LEU A 314 18.49 7.92 4.18
C LEU A 314 19.97 8.32 4.28
N TYR A 315 20.51 8.48 5.48
CA TYR A 315 21.95 8.72 5.66
C TYR A 315 22.76 7.49 5.22
N GLU A 316 22.38 6.30 5.71
CA GLU A 316 23.06 5.03 5.40
C GLU A 316 22.98 4.68 3.90
N SER A 317 21.87 4.99 3.25
CA SER A 317 21.65 4.75 1.82
C SER A 317 22.22 5.85 0.91
N GLY A 318 22.84 6.89 1.47
CA GLY A 318 23.37 8.05 0.71
C GLY A 318 22.30 8.93 0.04
N SER A 319 21.08 8.92 0.57
CA SER A 319 19.92 9.66 0.06
C SER A 319 19.52 10.88 0.90
N LEU A 320 20.15 11.10 2.05
CA LEU A 320 19.91 12.29 2.89
C LEU A 320 20.59 13.53 2.25
N PRO A 321 19.86 14.61 1.93
CA PRO A 321 20.39 15.67 1.06
C PRO A 321 21.65 16.39 1.55
N SER A 322 21.80 16.60 2.87
CA SER A 322 22.90 17.41 3.42
C SER A 322 24.01 16.59 4.08
N LEU A 323 23.90 15.26 4.12
CA LEU A 323 24.93 14.38 4.72
C LEU A 323 24.85 12.97 4.13
N GLU A 324 26.00 12.46 3.70
CA GLU A 324 26.15 11.12 3.12
C GLU A 324 27.09 10.28 3.98
N HIS A 325 26.78 8.99 4.17
CA HIS A 325 27.68 8.05 4.85
C HIS A 325 29.01 7.90 4.07
N PRO A 326 30.19 7.88 4.73
CA PRO A 326 30.41 7.79 6.18
C PRO A 326 30.71 9.13 6.86
N ALA A 327 30.34 10.27 6.27
CA ALA A 327 30.62 11.56 6.87
C ALA A 327 29.96 11.65 8.27
N PRO A 328 30.69 12.11 9.30
CA PRO A 328 30.14 12.16 10.65
C PRO A 328 29.08 13.26 10.77
N LEU A 329 28.20 13.11 11.75
CA LEU A 329 27.25 14.15 12.11
C LEU A 329 28.02 15.43 12.52
N PRO A 330 27.66 16.62 12.00
CA PRO A 330 28.32 17.85 12.39
C PRO A 330 28.27 18.08 13.92
N PRO A 331 29.34 18.56 14.58
CA PRO A 331 29.39 18.68 16.04
C PRO A 331 28.32 19.59 16.65
N HIS A 332 27.77 20.50 15.86
CA HIS A 332 26.73 21.45 16.29
C HIS A 332 25.32 20.84 16.32
N VAL A 333 25.10 19.66 15.74
CA VAL A 333 23.80 18.99 15.84
C VAL A 333 23.56 18.66 17.33
N PRO A 334 22.40 18.98 17.91
CA PRO A 334 22.11 18.75 19.32
C PRO A 334 21.91 17.26 19.64
N ALA A 335 21.70 16.94 20.92
CA ALA A 335 21.27 15.61 21.32
C ALA A 335 20.00 15.20 20.55
N TRP A 336 19.94 13.94 20.13
CA TRP A 336 18.88 13.42 19.29
C TRP A 336 18.15 12.25 19.98
N LEU A 337 16.89 12.46 20.34
CA LEU A 337 15.96 11.40 20.73
C LEU A 337 15.26 10.85 19.49
N ASN A 338 15.39 9.56 19.21
CA ASN A 338 14.65 8.90 18.13
C ASN A 338 13.63 7.91 18.70
N LEU A 339 12.35 8.14 18.40
CA LEU A 339 11.24 7.29 18.81
C LEU A 339 10.81 6.42 17.62
N TYR A 340 10.74 5.11 17.82
CA TYR A 340 10.34 4.17 16.78
C TYR A 340 9.39 3.10 17.33
N ASP A 341 8.41 2.69 16.54
CA ASP A 341 7.62 1.49 16.80
C ASP A 341 8.20 0.32 15.97
N PRO A 342 8.50 -0.84 16.56
CA PRO A 342 9.01 -2.00 15.80
C PRO A 342 8.08 -2.48 14.67
N ARG A 343 6.79 -2.14 14.71
CA ARG A 343 5.80 -2.45 13.66
C ARG A 343 5.60 -1.30 12.67
N ASP A 344 6.27 -0.17 12.87
CA ASP A 344 6.35 0.92 11.91
C ASP A 344 7.48 0.66 10.91
N LEU A 345 7.13 0.17 9.72
CA LEU A 345 8.08 -0.15 8.65
C LEU A 345 8.84 1.08 8.11
N LEU A 346 8.49 2.30 8.54
CA LEU A 346 9.14 3.54 8.15
C LEU A 346 9.90 4.21 9.32
N GLY A 347 9.95 3.57 10.49
CA GLY A 347 10.73 4.02 11.64
C GLY A 347 12.09 3.35 11.69
N HIS A 348 13.17 4.12 11.52
CA HIS A 348 14.54 3.58 11.51
C HIS A 348 15.32 4.04 12.74
N VAL A 349 16.18 3.16 13.25
CA VAL A 349 17.07 3.42 14.40
C VAL A 349 18.37 4.11 13.97
N GLY A 350 18.94 4.96 14.82
CA GLY A 350 20.10 5.79 14.47
C GLY A 350 21.32 5.66 15.40
N ALA A 351 21.21 5.04 16.58
CA ALA A 351 22.28 4.97 17.58
C ALA A 351 23.51 4.20 17.09
N GLY A 352 23.33 3.20 16.20
CA GLY A 352 24.43 2.48 15.57
C GLY A 352 25.22 3.31 14.55
N LEU A 353 24.59 4.32 13.95
CA LEU A 353 25.18 5.20 12.94
C LEU A 353 25.82 6.45 13.57
N PHE A 354 25.23 6.95 14.67
CA PHE A 354 25.65 8.16 15.36
C PHE A 354 25.76 7.92 16.88
N PRO A 355 26.80 7.20 17.32
CA PRO A 355 27.01 6.91 18.74
C PRO A 355 27.15 8.21 19.54
N ASP A 356 26.75 8.17 20.81
CA ASP A 356 26.76 9.28 21.76
C ASP A 356 25.88 10.50 21.38
N ARG A 357 25.27 10.47 20.18
CA ARG A 357 24.38 11.53 19.71
C ARG A 357 22.93 11.13 19.66
N VAL A 358 22.65 9.89 19.24
CA VAL A 358 21.29 9.37 19.11
C VAL A 358 20.97 8.44 20.25
N THR A 359 19.82 8.67 20.88
CA THR A 359 19.19 7.72 21.80
C THR A 359 17.93 7.19 21.13
N ASP A 360 17.97 5.93 20.70
CA ASP A 360 16.79 5.24 20.19
C ASP A 360 15.92 4.72 21.35
N VAL A 361 14.61 4.94 21.27
CA VAL A 361 13.63 4.43 22.24
C VAL A 361 12.47 3.81 21.48
N ALA A 362 12.27 2.51 21.71
CA ALA A 362 11.11 1.80 21.19
C ALA A 362 9.83 2.21 21.92
N VAL A 363 8.76 2.46 21.17
CA VAL A 363 7.40 2.65 21.68
C VAL A 363 6.48 1.60 21.06
N ASP A 364 5.52 1.09 21.81
CA ASP A 364 4.55 0.11 21.29
C ASP A 364 3.18 0.78 21.15
N SER A 365 2.66 0.86 19.93
CA SER A 365 1.30 1.33 19.63
C SER A 365 0.22 0.25 19.69
N GLY A 366 0.62 -1.03 19.67
CA GLY A 366 -0.27 -2.19 19.50
C GLY A 366 -0.86 -2.33 18.09
N GLN A 367 -0.43 -1.52 17.13
CA GLN A 367 -1.00 -1.48 15.78
C GLN A 367 -0.05 -2.12 14.75
N PRO A 368 -0.58 -2.73 13.67
CA PRO A 368 0.22 -3.13 12.52
C PRO A 368 0.51 -1.95 11.59
N PHE A 369 1.48 -2.10 10.68
CA PHE A 369 1.65 -1.15 9.58
C PHE A 369 0.43 -1.16 8.63
N PRO A 370 -0.04 -0.01 8.11
CA PRO A 370 0.51 1.35 8.27
C PRO A 370 -0.01 2.12 9.50
N ALA A 371 -0.91 1.56 10.29
CA ALA A 371 -1.52 2.26 11.44
C ALA A 371 -0.49 2.64 12.51
N ALA A 372 0.51 1.78 12.78
CA ALA A 372 1.61 2.05 13.70
C ALA A 372 2.32 3.38 13.41
N HIS A 373 2.57 3.70 12.12
CA HIS A 373 3.27 4.90 11.70
C HIS A 373 2.55 6.21 12.09
N SER A 374 1.23 6.17 12.17
CA SER A 374 0.39 7.33 12.51
C SER A 374 0.02 7.39 14.00
N ALA A 375 0.39 6.38 14.80
CA ALA A 375 -0.08 6.22 16.18
C ALA A 375 0.79 6.94 17.23
N TYR A 376 1.94 7.52 16.87
CA TYR A 376 2.84 8.17 17.84
C TYR A 376 2.12 9.24 18.70
N TRP A 377 1.29 10.08 18.07
CA TRP A 377 0.60 11.19 18.74
C TRP A 377 -0.69 10.78 19.47
N THR A 378 -1.02 9.49 19.45
CA THR A 378 -2.04 8.91 20.32
C THR A 378 -1.45 8.05 21.43
N ASN A 379 -0.11 7.86 21.46
CA ASN A 379 0.59 7.07 22.45
C ASN A 379 1.12 7.93 23.62
N PRO A 380 0.61 7.77 24.86
CA PRO A 380 1.10 8.53 26.03
C PRO A 380 2.59 8.33 26.34
N ALA A 381 3.18 7.18 25.97
CA ALA A 381 4.60 6.93 26.17
C ALA A 381 5.48 7.89 25.36
N VAL A 382 5.04 8.27 24.16
CA VAL A 382 5.75 9.24 23.31
C VAL A 382 5.88 10.58 24.04
N TYR A 383 4.80 11.10 24.60
CA TYR A 383 4.83 12.38 25.32
C TYR A 383 5.72 12.34 26.56
N ARG A 384 5.71 11.24 27.33
CA ARG A 384 6.61 11.05 28.48
C ARG A 384 8.08 11.11 28.06
N HIS A 385 8.46 10.32 27.05
CA HIS A 385 9.85 10.29 26.57
C HIS A 385 10.35 11.63 26.03
N ILE A 386 9.47 12.42 25.41
CA ILE A 386 9.79 13.77 24.97
C ILE A 386 9.97 14.68 26.18
N ALA A 387 8.99 14.72 27.09
CA ALA A 387 9.00 15.61 28.25
C ALA A 387 10.21 15.40 29.16
N ASP A 388 10.61 14.15 29.38
CA ASP A 388 11.79 13.75 30.17
C ASP A 388 13.11 14.33 29.62
N ARG A 389 13.16 14.66 28.33
CA ARG A 389 14.35 15.16 27.63
C ARG A 389 14.27 16.63 27.22
N LEU A 390 13.12 17.28 27.41
CA LEU A 390 12.99 18.69 27.09
C LEU A 390 13.95 19.52 27.97
N PRO A 391 14.63 20.52 27.39
CA PRO A 391 15.56 21.39 28.11
C PRO A 391 14.88 22.33 29.11
#